data_AF-A0A702BQE3-F1
#
_entry.id   AF-A0A702BQE3-F1
#
_cell.length_a   1.000
_cell.length_b   1.000
_cell.length_c   1.000
_cell.angle_alpha   90.00
_cell.angle_beta   90.00
_cell.angle_gamma   90.00
#
_symmetry.space_group_name_H-M   'P 1'
#
loop_
_entity.id
_entity.type
_entity.pdbx_description
1 polymer ?
#
loop_
_entity_poly.entity_id
_entity_poly.type
_entity_poly.pdbx_seq_one_letter_code
_entity_poly.pdbx_strand_id
1 'polypeptide(L)'
;MLRNISIRTCITLFILCTFLLLDILQIIFLRDYRVLIPCNVIYLISILLLWWYITHYLVVPINTVKKSIEQVTAGNLSIHISEFGNNCAGRLIPGINSLSENISALVSEIRSSSHTAMTLSEELAARSMALSIKTEQQSASLSQTAASIDEMVASTKNNADNTRMVSIQADSATQYARQGGELMVRVAENMRSITHCASQMTEIISLIGGIAFQTNILALNAAVEAARAGDHGKGFSVVAGEVRNLAHRSAEAAKSIKALIDVTHDNVRQGAAIVQEAEKNMQEIVSGAGQLNLLVNDISTTTREQEKGISQITLALSHLESTTHSHLLMVEALSASSDVLKAQVIELQTKTDKFRLGQEDDSVLLLSPPHVSSLAVASKRGKAD
;
A
#
# COMPACT_ATOMS: atom_id res chain seq x y z
N MET A 1 6.28 -79.94 -36.08
CA MET A 1 5.02 -80.52 -35.60
C MET A 1 4.91 -80.64 -34.07
N LEU A 2 6.00 -80.77 -33.30
CA LEU A 2 5.94 -80.97 -31.83
C LEU A 2 5.60 -79.71 -30.99
N ARG A 3 5.57 -78.52 -31.59
CA ARG A 3 5.41 -77.24 -30.86
C ARG A 3 4.01 -77.02 -30.26
N ASN A 4 2.97 -77.68 -30.79
CA ASN A 4 1.58 -77.52 -30.35
C ASN A 4 1.03 -78.75 -29.59
N ILE A 5 1.85 -79.77 -29.37
CA ILE A 5 1.44 -80.97 -28.63
C ILE A 5 1.59 -80.65 -27.13
N SER A 6 0.53 -80.88 -26.35
CA SER A 6 0.59 -80.71 -24.89
C SER A 6 1.73 -81.56 -24.34
N ILE A 7 2.54 -81.00 -23.43
CA ILE A 7 3.63 -81.71 -22.75
C ILE A 7 3.13 -83.04 -22.18
N ARG A 8 1.87 -83.08 -21.70
CA ARG A 8 1.18 -84.30 -21.28
C ARG A 8 1.13 -85.35 -22.40
N THR A 9 0.63 -84.97 -23.58
CA THR A 9 0.47 -85.87 -24.73
C THR A 9 1.83 -86.35 -25.26
N CYS A 10 2.85 -85.48 -25.27
CA CYS A 10 4.19 -85.83 -25.70
C CYS A 10 4.85 -86.83 -24.73
N ILE A 11 4.74 -86.60 -23.42
CA ILE A 11 5.28 -87.49 -22.39
C ILE A 11 4.53 -88.83 -22.41
N THR A 12 3.20 -88.84 -22.50
CA THR A 12 2.43 -90.09 -22.57
C THR A 12 2.74 -90.89 -23.84
N LEU A 13 2.93 -90.22 -24.98
CA LEU A 13 3.26 -90.87 -26.24
C LEU A 13 4.70 -91.38 -26.26
N PHE A 14 5.64 -90.63 -25.66
CA PHE A 14 7.02 -91.09 -25.45
C PHE A 14 7.05 -92.34 -24.57
N ILE A 15 6.31 -92.34 -23.46
CA ILE A 15 6.23 -93.48 -22.54
C ILE A 15 5.49 -94.67 -23.19
N LEU A 16 4.44 -94.42 -23.98
CA LEU A 16 3.79 -95.49 -24.74
C LEU A 16 4.73 -96.08 -25.82
N CYS A 17 5.55 -95.24 -26.44
CA CYS A 17 6.52 -95.68 -27.44
C CYS A 17 7.67 -96.47 -26.80
N THR A 18 8.21 -96.02 -25.65
CA THR A 18 9.22 -96.78 -24.90
C THR A 18 8.65 -98.09 -24.38
N PHE A 19 7.38 -98.12 -23.98
CA PHE A 19 6.69 -99.34 -23.57
C PHE A 19 6.66 -100.37 -24.69
N LEU A 20 6.14 -99.97 -25.87
CA LEU A 20 6.05 -100.85 -27.03
C LEU A 20 7.44 -101.35 -27.45
N LEU A 21 8.46 -100.49 -27.37
CA LEU A 21 9.83 -100.87 -27.68
C LEU A 21 10.41 -101.88 -26.67
N LEU A 22 10.19 -101.66 -25.37
CA LEU A 22 10.59 -102.59 -24.30
C LEU A 22 9.85 -103.93 -24.38
N ASP A 23 8.56 -103.90 -24.68
CA ASP A 23 7.71 -105.10 -24.80
C ASP A 23 8.13 -105.93 -26.03
N ILE A 24 8.39 -105.27 -27.19
CA ILE A 24 8.98 -105.92 -28.37
C ILE A 24 10.35 -106.53 -28.05
N LEU A 25 11.23 -105.81 -27.34
CA LEU A 25 12.55 -106.29 -26.95
C LEU A 25 12.48 -107.49 -26.00
N GLN A 26 11.54 -107.47 -25.04
CA GLN A 26 11.28 -108.58 -24.12
C GLN A 26 10.77 -109.81 -24.86
N ILE A 27 9.84 -109.65 -25.80
CA ILE A 27 9.31 -110.75 -26.63
C ILE A 27 10.43 -111.39 -27.48
N ILE A 28 11.39 -110.60 -27.97
CA ILE A 28 12.52 -111.10 -28.78
C ILE A 28 13.56 -111.83 -27.91
N PHE A 29 13.86 -111.35 -26.70
CA PHE A 29 14.98 -111.83 -25.90
C PHE A 29 14.60 -112.86 -24.81
N LEU A 30 13.38 -112.80 -24.27
CA LEU A 30 12.87 -113.73 -23.26
C LEU A 30 11.72 -114.57 -23.84
N ARG A 31 11.92 -115.89 -23.94
CA ARG A 31 10.91 -116.83 -24.48
C ARG A 31 9.86 -117.30 -23.46
N ASP A 32 9.88 -116.75 -22.24
CA ASP A 32 8.96 -117.13 -21.15
C ASP A 32 7.91 -116.03 -20.88
N TYR A 33 6.65 -116.34 -21.18
CA TYR A 33 5.50 -115.44 -21.07
C TYR A 33 5.14 -115.11 -19.60
N ARG A 34 5.62 -115.90 -18.62
CA ARG A 34 5.29 -115.70 -17.20
C ARG A 34 5.94 -114.46 -16.59
N VAL A 35 7.04 -113.98 -17.16
CA VAL A 35 7.76 -112.76 -16.70
C VAL A 35 7.17 -111.48 -17.32
N LEU A 36 6.47 -111.60 -18.44
CA LEU A 36 5.91 -110.48 -19.19
C LEU A 36 4.75 -109.80 -18.44
N ILE A 37 3.86 -110.58 -17.82
CA ILE A 37 2.69 -110.07 -17.08
C ILE A 37 3.06 -109.15 -15.90
N PRO A 38 3.92 -109.54 -14.93
CA PRO A 38 4.26 -108.67 -13.80
C PRO A 38 5.04 -107.41 -14.23
N CYS A 39 5.87 -107.50 -15.27
CA CYS A 39 6.61 -106.35 -15.79
C CYS A 39 5.65 -105.31 -16.41
N ASN A 40 4.64 -105.77 -17.16
CA ASN A 40 3.58 -104.94 -17.71
C ASN A 40 2.73 -104.26 -16.61
N VAL A 41 2.42 -104.97 -15.51
CA VAL A 41 1.67 -104.40 -14.37
C VAL A 41 2.47 -103.30 -13.66
N ILE A 42 3.77 -103.53 -13.39
CA ILE A 42 4.66 -102.52 -12.78
C ILE A 42 4.75 -101.29 -13.69
N TYR A 43 4.83 -101.49 -15.00
CA TYR A 43 4.87 -100.40 -15.97
C TYR A 43 3.58 -99.58 -15.99
N LEU A 44 2.41 -100.23 -15.95
CA LEU A 44 1.12 -99.56 -15.92
C LEU A 44 0.94 -98.74 -14.63
N ILE A 45 1.40 -99.27 -13.49
CA ILE A 45 1.42 -98.54 -12.21
C ILE A 45 2.38 -97.33 -12.29
N SER A 46 3.56 -97.49 -12.89
CA SER A 46 4.51 -96.39 -13.11
C SER A 46 3.92 -95.27 -13.97
N ILE A 47 3.20 -95.62 -15.05
CA ILE A 47 2.46 -94.64 -15.86
C ILE A 47 1.41 -93.90 -15.04
N LEU A 48 0.60 -94.61 -14.25
CA LEU A 48 -0.46 -94.01 -13.44
C LEU A 48 0.11 -93.06 -12.38
N LEU A 49 1.17 -93.47 -11.69
CA LEU A 49 1.87 -92.63 -10.71
C LEU A 49 2.49 -91.39 -11.35
N LEU A 50 3.12 -91.53 -12.52
CA LEU A 50 3.69 -90.39 -13.23
C LEU A 50 2.60 -89.44 -13.77
N TRP A 51 1.49 -89.99 -14.28
CA TRP A 51 0.34 -89.20 -14.73
C TRP A 51 -0.28 -88.42 -13.57
N TRP A 52 -0.47 -89.07 -12.42
CA TRP A 52 -0.93 -88.42 -11.19
C TRP A 52 0.06 -87.33 -10.75
N TYR A 53 1.36 -87.63 -10.74
CA TYR A 53 2.41 -86.69 -10.36
C TYR A 53 2.45 -85.46 -11.29
N ILE A 54 2.45 -85.63 -12.62
CA ILE A 54 2.44 -84.53 -13.58
C ILE A 54 1.16 -83.69 -13.45
N THR A 55 0.01 -84.35 -13.26
CA THR A 55 -1.27 -83.64 -13.16
C THR A 55 -1.32 -82.79 -11.89
N HIS A 56 -1.00 -83.36 -10.73
CA HIS A 56 -1.07 -82.65 -9.46
C HIS A 56 0.08 -81.66 -9.23
N TYR A 57 1.31 -82.00 -9.62
CA TYR A 57 2.49 -81.21 -9.31
C TYR A 57 2.95 -80.28 -10.43
N LEU A 58 2.47 -80.43 -11.67
CA LEU A 58 2.83 -79.54 -12.79
C LEU A 58 1.62 -78.84 -13.39
N VAL A 59 0.57 -79.57 -13.80
CA VAL A 59 -0.54 -79.00 -14.58
C VAL A 59 -1.44 -78.11 -13.74
N VAL A 60 -1.90 -78.59 -12.57
CA VAL A 60 -2.75 -77.80 -11.66
C VAL A 60 -2.09 -76.49 -11.25
N PRO A 61 -0.86 -76.46 -10.70
CA PRO A 61 -0.22 -75.20 -10.26
C PRO A 61 0.07 -74.24 -11.43
N ILE A 62 0.47 -74.73 -12.61
CA ILE A 62 0.63 -73.87 -13.80
C ILE A 62 -0.72 -73.26 -14.23
N ASN A 63 -1.81 -74.02 -14.15
CA ASN A 63 -3.13 -73.49 -14.50
C ASN A 63 -3.63 -72.47 -13.47
N THR A 64 -3.28 -72.64 -12.18
CA THR A 64 -3.50 -71.63 -11.14
C THR A 64 -2.72 -70.36 -11.44
N VAL A 65 -1.41 -70.47 -11.74
CA VAL A 65 -0.57 -69.34 -12.15
C VAL A 65 -1.16 -68.63 -13.38
N LYS A 66 -1.60 -69.37 -14.39
CA LYS A 66 -2.25 -68.81 -15.58
C LYS A 66 -3.51 -68.02 -15.21
N LYS A 67 -4.41 -68.60 -14.42
CA LYS A 67 -5.64 -67.92 -13.97
C LYS A 67 -5.34 -66.67 -13.16
N SER A 68 -4.30 -66.70 -12.32
CA SER A 68 -3.86 -65.54 -11.55
C SER A 68 -3.32 -64.44 -12.46
N ILE A 69 -2.51 -64.77 -13.46
CA ILE A 69 -2.08 -63.79 -14.47
C ILE A 69 -3.28 -63.19 -15.21
N GLU A 70 -4.26 -64.02 -15.62
CA GLU A 70 -5.50 -63.53 -16.24
C GLU A 70 -6.24 -62.55 -15.32
N GLN A 71 -6.30 -62.82 -14.02
CA GLN A 71 -6.88 -61.91 -13.04
C GLN A 71 -6.09 -60.60 -12.87
N VAL A 72 -4.75 -60.64 -12.80
CA VAL A 72 -3.90 -59.43 -12.78
C VAL A 72 -4.12 -58.60 -14.05
N THR A 73 -4.15 -59.23 -15.22
CA THR A 73 -4.38 -58.53 -16.50
C THR A 73 -5.79 -57.96 -16.62
N ALA A 74 -6.77 -58.54 -15.92
CA ALA A 74 -8.12 -58.01 -15.81
C ALA A 74 -8.25 -56.90 -14.75
N GLY A 75 -7.15 -56.52 -14.10
CA GLY A 75 -7.08 -55.47 -13.10
C GLY A 75 -7.28 -55.93 -11.66
N ASN A 76 -7.45 -57.23 -11.38
CA ASN A 76 -7.55 -57.73 -10.01
C ASN A 76 -6.16 -57.97 -9.42
N LEU A 77 -5.66 -57.01 -8.63
CA LEU A 77 -4.36 -57.04 -7.96
C LEU A 77 -4.45 -57.57 -6.52
N SER A 78 -5.67 -57.88 -6.04
CA SER A 78 -5.92 -58.46 -4.71
C SER A 78 -5.52 -59.94 -4.60
N ILE A 79 -4.99 -60.54 -5.66
CA ILE A 79 -4.78 -61.98 -5.72
C ILE A 79 -3.46 -62.36 -5.04
N HIS A 80 -3.50 -63.42 -4.25
CA HIS A 80 -2.32 -64.04 -3.66
C HIS A 80 -2.35 -65.53 -3.96
N ILE A 81 -1.31 -66.05 -4.59
CA ILE A 81 -1.17 -67.47 -4.91
C ILE A 81 -0.43 -68.13 -3.75
N SER A 82 -1.04 -69.12 -3.10
CA SER A 82 -0.39 -69.89 -2.04
C SER A 82 0.87 -70.57 -2.55
N GLU A 83 1.91 -70.62 -1.70
CA GLU A 83 3.17 -71.27 -2.04
C GLU A 83 2.96 -72.76 -2.37
N PHE A 84 3.62 -73.24 -3.43
CA PHE A 84 3.46 -74.62 -3.89
C PHE A 84 4.81 -75.26 -4.22
N GLY A 85 5.38 -76.00 -3.26
CA GLY A 85 6.58 -76.82 -3.48
C GLY A 85 7.79 -76.04 -4.04
N ASN A 86 8.86 -76.76 -4.38
CA ASN A 86 10.08 -76.17 -4.96
C ASN A 86 10.36 -76.65 -6.40
N ASN A 87 9.32 -77.10 -7.09
CA ASN A 87 9.43 -77.52 -8.49
C ASN A 87 9.38 -76.30 -9.43
N CYS A 88 9.55 -76.52 -10.74
CA CYS A 88 9.56 -75.44 -11.72
C CYS A 88 8.32 -74.54 -11.66
N ALA A 89 7.14 -75.08 -11.36
CA ALA A 89 5.91 -74.28 -11.24
C ALA A 89 5.86 -73.49 -9.93
N GLY A 90 6.30 -74.09 -8.82
CA GLY A 90 6.40 -73.44 -7.50
C GLY A 90 7.31 -72.22 -7.48
N ARG A 91 8.42 -72.27 -8.21
CA ARG A 91 9.41 -71.18 -8.28
C ARG A 91 8.92 -69.91 -9.01
N LEU A 92 7.81 -69.98 -9.77
CA LEU A 92 7.21 -68.81 -10.42
C LEU A 92 6.26 -68.05 -9.50
N ILE A 93 5.66 -68.73 -8.52
CA ILE A 93 4.62 -68.17 -7.64
C ILE A 93 5.12 -66.94 -6.86
N PRO A 94 6.29 -66.97 -6.19
CA PRO A 94 6.82 -65.81 -5.47
C PRO A 94 7.02 -64.59 -6.37
N GLY A 95 7.50 -64.80 -7.62
CA GLY A 95 7.71 -63.71 -8.58
C GLY A 95 6.41 -63.06 -9.04
N ILE A 96 5.34 -63.84 -9.21
CA ILE A 96 4.02 -63.31 -9.59
C ILE A 96 3.36 -62.58 -8.42
N ASN A 97 3.44 -63.12 -7.20
CA ASN A 97 2.94 -62.45 -6.01
C ASN A 97 3.66 -61.11 -5.80
N SER A 98 4.99 -61.09 -5.88
CA SER A 98 5.77 -59.86 -5.77
C SER A 98 5.45 -58.86 -6.89
N LEU A 99 5.22 -59.31 -8.12
CA LEU A 99 4.77 -58.43 -9.21
C LEU A 99 3.39 -57.83 -8.92
N SER A 100 2.43 -58.63 -8.46
CA SER A 100 1.08 -58.17 -8.09
C SER A 100 1.13 -57.16 -6.94
N GLU A 101 1.93 -57.44 -5.90
CA GLU A 101 2.14 -56.55 -4.75
C GLU A 101 2.77 -55.22 -5.18
N ASN A 102 3.82 -55.26 -6.01
CA ASN A 102 4.47 -54.04 -6.51
C ASN A 102 3.52 -53.19 -7.38
N ILE A 103 2.74 -53.80 -8.27
CA ILE A 103 1.75 -53.06 -9.06
C ILE A 103 0.63 -52.51 -8.16
N SER A 104 0.18 -53.28 -7.17
CA SER A 104 -0.81 -52.84 -6.18
C SER A 104 -0.32 -51.61 -5.41
N ALA A 105 0.92 -51.65 -4.93
CA ALA A 105 1.56 -50.54 -4.23
C ALA A 105 1.67 -49.29 -5.12
N LEU A 106 2.13 -49.44 -6.36
CA LEU A 106 2.21 -48.33 -7.33
C LEU A 106 0.84 -47.72 -7.63
N VAL A 107 -0.19 -48.54 -7.84
CA VAL A 107 -1.56 -48.04 -8.08
C VAL A 107 -2.11 -47.33 -6.84
N SER A 108 -1.83 -47.85 -5.63
CA SER A 108 -2.20 -47.21 -4.36
C SER A 108 -1.53 -45.84 -4.20
N GLU A 109 -0.23 -45.75 -4.49
CA GLU A 109 0.54 -44.50 -4.45
C GLU A 109 0.02 -43.48 -5.47
N ILE A 110 -0.31 -43.93 -6.69
CA ILE A 110 -0.91 -43.05 -7.73
C ILE A 110 -2.27 -42.55 -7.27
N ARG A 111 -3.14 -43.39 -6.67
CA ARG A 111 -4.44 -42.97 -6.14
C ARG A 111 -4.31 -41.95 -5.03
N SER A 112 -3.40 -42.20 -4.07
CA SER A 112 -3.10 -41.27 -2.98
C SER A 112 -2.60 -39.93 -3.51
N SER A 113 -1.61 -39.95 -4.41
CA SER A 113 -1.06 -38.74 -5.04
C SER A 113 -2.12 -37.98 -5.84
N SER A 114 -3.00 -38.68 -6.54
CA SER A 114 -4.11 -38.08 -7.29
C SER A 114 -5.12 -37.42 -6.35
N HIS A 115 -5.44 -38.04 -5.21
CA HIS A 115 -6.29 -37.42 -4.20
C HIS A 115 -5.67 -36.12 -3.65
N THR A 116 -4.38 -36.14 -3.31
CA THR A 116 -3.66 -34.93 -2.88
C THR A 116 -3.66 -33.84 -3.96
N ALA A 117 -3.42 -34.21 -5.22
CA ALA A 117 -3.46 -33.27 -6.34
C ALA A 117 -4.85 -32.67 -6.58
N MET A 118 -5.93 -33.43 -6.35
CA MET A 118 -7.31 -32.92 -6.39
C MET A 118 -7.51 -31.82 -5.34
N THR A 119 -7.16 -32.12 -4.09
CA THR A 119 -7.31 -31.15 -2.99
C THR A 119 -6.48 -29.88 -3.25
N LEU A 120 -5.25 -30.02 -3.73
CA LEU A 120 -4.41 -28.87 -4.09
C LEU A 120 -5.01 -28.04 -5.24
N SER A 121 -5.64 -28.68 -6.23
CA SER A 121 -6.28 -27.98 -7.34
C SER A 121 -7.50 -27.17 -6.87
N GLU A 122 -8.30 -27.73 -5.97
CA GLU A 122 -9.44 -27.04 -5.36
C GLU A 122 -9.00 -25.87 -4.48
N GLU A 123 -7.94 -26.06 -3.69
CA GLU A 123 -7.35 -24.97 -2.91
C GLU A 123 -6.79 -23.87 -3.82
N LEU A 124 -6.14 -24.23 -4.92
CA LEU A 124 -5.61 -23.27 -5.89
C LEU A 124 -6.72 -22.44 -6.54
N ALA A 125 -7.83 -23.07 -6.92
CA ALA A 125 -9.01 -22.38 -7.45
C ALA A 125 -9.59 -21.41 -6.42
N ALA A 126 -9.75 -21.84 -5.16
CA ALA A 126 -10.25 -20.98 -4.08
C ALA A 126 -9.31 -19.79 -3.81
N ARG A 127 -7.99 -20.01 -3.81
CA ARG A 127 -6.98 -18.94 -3.67
C ARG A 127 -6.98 -17.99 -4.85
N SER A 128 -7.18 -18.50 -6.07
CA SER A 128 -7.30 -17.67 -7.29
C SER A 128 -8.52 -16.74 -7.19
N MET A 129 -9.67 -17.26 -6.77
CA MET A 129 -10.88 -16.44 -6.54
C MET A 129 -10.64 -15.36 -5.48
N ALA A 130 -10.01 -15.71 -4.34
CA ALA A 130 -9.67 -14.74 -3.31
C ALA A 130 -8.70 -13.66 -3.81
N LEU A 131 -7.72 -14.05 -4.65
CA LEU A 131 -6.81 -13.11 -5.30
C LEU A 131 -7.54 -12.18 -6.28
N SER A 132 -8.53 -12.68 -7.02
CA SER A 132 -9.39 -11.86 -7.88
C SER A 132 -10.09 -10.76 -7.09
N ILE A 133 -10.77 -11.13 -6.00
CA ILE A 133 -11.49 -10.17 -5.13
C ILE A 133 -10.53 -9.11 -4.59
N LYS A 134 -9.34 -9.53 -4.13
CA LYS A 134 -8.32 -8.61 -3.62
C LYS A 134 -7.79 -7.67 -4.71
N THR A 135 -7.66 -8.16 -5.94
CA THR A 135 -7.21 -7.38 -7.10
C THR A 135 -8.26 -6.34 -7.51
N GLU A 136 -9.55 -6.69 -7.47
CA GLU A 136 -10.66 -5.75 -7.68
C GLU A 136 -10.71 -4.66 -6.60
N GLN A 137 -10.58 -5.04 -5.32
CA GLN A 137 -10.50 -4.09 -4.20
C GLN A 137 -9.29 -3.15 -4.33
N GLN A 138 -8.15 -3.68 -4.77
CA GLN A 138 -6.95 -2.88 -5.04
C GLN A 138 -7.21 -1.89 -6.18
N SER A 139 -7.86 -2.33 -7.27
CA SER A 139 -8.24 -1.44 -8.38
C SER A 139 -9.17 -0.32 -7.93
N ALA A 140 -10.17 -0.61 -7.10
CA ALA A 140 -11.06 0.41 -6.54
C ALA A 140 -10.29 1.42 -5.66
N SER A 141 -9.36 0.92 -4.83
CA SER A 141 -8.51 1.75 -3.97
C SER A 141 -7.56 2.64 -4.78
N LEU A 142 -6.98 2.12 -5.87
CA LEU A 142 -6.16 2.89 -6.80
C LEU A 142 -6.97 4.00 -7.48
N SER A 143 -8.19 3.72 -7.92
CA SER A 143 -9.08 4.72 -8.53
C SER A 143 -9.42 5.85 -7.55
N GLN A 144 -9.73 5.52 -6.30
CA GLN A 144 -9.97 6.53 -5.26
C GLN A 144 -8.69 7.36 -4.98
N THR A 145 -7.53 6.71 -4.95
CA THR A 145 -6.24 7.39 -4.74
C THR A 145 -5.92 8.33 -5.91
N ALA A 146 -6.22 7.92 -7.15
CA ALA A 146 -6.09 8.77 -8.33
C ALA A 146 -6.95 10.03 -8.21
N ALA A 147 -8.22 9.88 -7.82
CA ALA A 147 -9.13 11.01 -7.62
C ALA A 147 -8.62 11.97 -6.52
N SER A 148 -8.09 11.44 -5.41
CA SER A 148 -7.48 12.27 -4.36
C SER A 148 -6.22 13.00 -4.84
N ILE A 149 -5.44 12.39 -5.75
CA ILE A 149 -4.29 13.05 -6.38
C ILE A 149 -4.74 14.18 -7.30
N ASP A 150 -5.79 13.99 -8.10
CA ASP A 150 -6.34 15.05 -8.95
C ASP A 150 -6.82 16.26 -8.13
N GLU A 151 -7.50 16.01 -6.99
CA GLU A 151 -7.84 17.07 -6.04
C GLU A 151 -6.60 17.76 -5.46
N MET A 152 -5.56 16.99 -5.12
CA MET A 152 -4.31 17.54 -4.62
C MET A 152 -3.61 18.41 -5.67
N VAL A 153 -3.55 17.99 -6.94
CA VAL A 153 -3.03 18.78 -8.05
C VAL A 153 -3.78 20.11 -8.17
N ALA A 154 -5.12 20.07 -8.12
CA ALA A 154 -5.94 21.28 -8.20
C ALA A 154 -5.68 22.22 -7.01
N SER A 155 -5.58 21.67 -5.79
CA SER A 155 -5.29 22.43 -4.57
C SER A 155 -3.90 23.07 -4.60
N THR A 156 -2.87 22.30 -4.98
CA THR A 156 -1.49 22.79 -5.12
C THR A 156 -1.40 23.91 -6.15
N LYS A 157 -2.08 23.77 -7.30
CA LYS A 157 -2.15 24.83 -8.32
C LYS A 157 -2.83 26.09 -7.80
N ASN A 158 -3.97 25.95 -7.13
CA ASN A 158 -4.65 27.08 -6.50
C ASN A 158 -3.76 27.76 -5.44
N ASN A 159 -2.98 26.98 -4.69
CA ASN A 159 -2.03 27.53 -3.72
C ASN A 159 -0.92 28.33 -4.40
N ALA A 160 -0.38 27.85 -5.52
CA ALA A 160 0.61 28.58 -6.32
C ALA A 160 0.06 29.92 -6.83
N ASP A 161 -1.16 29.91 -7.38
CA ASP A 161 -1.82 31.12 -7.89
C ASP A 161 -2.13 32.11 -6.77
N ASN A 162 -2.65 31.63 -5.63
CA ASN A 162 -2.91 32.46 -4.45
C ASN A 162 -1.62 33.08 -3.89
N THR A 163 -0.55 32.29 -3.79
CA THR A 163 0.76 32.76 -3.33
C THR A 163 1.29 33.88 -4.22
N ARG A 164 1.15 33.73 -5.55
CA ARG A 164 1.51 34.78 -6.52
C ARG A 164 0.65 36.04 -6.34
N MET A 165 -0.66 35.91 -6.14
CA MET A 165 -1.54 37.07 -5.90
C MET A 165 -1.18 37.79 -4.60
N VAL A 166 -0.92 37.05 -3.52
CA VAL A 166 -0.51 37.62 -2.22
C VAL A 166 0.81 38.38 -2.37
N SER A 167 1.78 37.87 -3.13
CA SER A 167 3.04 38.57 -3.40
C SER A 167 2.81 39.93 -4.08
N ILE A 168 1.97 39.97 -5.12
CA ILE A 168 1.65 41.22 -5.84
C ILE A 168 0.97 42.23 -4.90
N GLN A 169 0.07 41.75 -4.05
CA GLN A 169 -0.66 42.60 -3.13
C GLN A 169 0.22 43.12 -1.98
N ALA A 170 1.16 42.30 -1.51
CA ALA A 170 2.19 42.71 -0.55
C ALA A 170 3.08 43.82 -1.13
N ASP A 171 3.55 43.65 -2.36
CA ASP A 171 4.38 44.66 -3.06
C ASP A 171 3.63 46.00 -3.24
N SER A 172 2.34 45.92 -3.60
CA SER A 172 1.48 47.11 -3.71
C SER A 172 1.31 47.80 -2.36
N ALA A 173 1.10 47.04 -1.27
CA ALA A 173 0.99 47.58 0.08
C ALA A 173 2.30 48.25 0.54
N THR A 174 3.45 47.64 0.23
CA THR A 174 4.77 48.23 0.49
C THR A 174 4.94 49.55 -0.26
N GLN A 175 4.50 49.62 -1.52
CA GLN A 175 4.57 50.85 -2.31
C GLN A 175 3.71 51.97 -1.70
N TYR A 176 2.47 51.67 -1.29
CA TYR A 176 1.60 52.65 -0.65
C TYR A 176 2.14 53.12 0.70
N ALA A 177 2.68 52.21 1.52
CA ALA A 177 3.29 52.56 2.80
C ALA A 177 4.53 53.45 2.61
N ARG A 178 5.36 53.20 1.59
CA ARG A 178 6.49 54.08 1.23
C ARG A 178 6.03 55.48 0.83
N GLN A 179 5.03 55.57 -0.06
CA GLN A 179 4.46 56.86 -0.47
C GLN A 179 3.84 57.62 0.73
N GLY A 180 3.18 56.89 1.63
CA GLY A 180 2.66 57.43 2.89
C GLY A 180 3.76 57.98 3.79
N GLY A 181 4.86 57.25 3.95
CA GLY A 181 6.04 57.70 4.69
C GLY A 181 6.66 58.98 4.10
N GLU A 182 6.85 59.05 2.78
CA GLU A 182 7.32 60.27 2.10
C GLU A 182 6.38 61.47 2.28
N LEU A 183 5.06 61.22 2.34
CA LEU A 183 4.09 62.27 2.64
C LEU A 183 4.23 62.75 4.09
N MET A 184 4.38 61.85 5.06
CA MET A 184 4.58 62.20 6.47
C MET A 184 5.85 63.04 6.67
N VAL A 185 6.95 62.70 5.98
CA VAL A 185 8.19 63.50 5.99
C VAL A 185 7.93 64.94 5.51
N ARG A 186 7.13 65.12 4.44
CA ARG A 186 6.75 66.46 3.95
C ARG A 186 5.85 67.20 4.94
N VAL A 187 4.93 66.53 5.61
CA VAL A 187 4.09 67.15 6.65
C VAL A 187 4.93 67.59 7.85
N ALA A 188 5.89 66.76 8.29
CA ALA A 188 6.81 67.10 9.38
C ALA A 188 7.64 68.35 9.05
N GLU A 189 8.13 68.48 7.81
CA GLU A 189 8.87 69.66 7.35
C GLU A 189 8.00 70.93 7.33
N ASN A 190 6.74 70.82 6.92
CA ASN A 190 5.78 71.91 7.01
C ASN A 190 5.50 72.33 8.46
N MET A 191 5.33 71.37 9.38
CA MET A 191 5.14 71.67 10.80
C MET A 191 6.36 72.40 11.37
N ARG A 192 7.58 71.97 11.02
CA ARG A 192 8.83 72.64 11.41
C ARG A 192 8.90 74.08 10.90
N SER A 193 8.46 74.31 9.66
CA SER A 193 8.39 75.65 9.06
C SER A 193 7.35 76.54 9.76
N ILE A 194 6.18 75.99 10.12
CA ILE A 194 5.15 76.70 10.89
C ILE A 194 5.67 77.05 12.29
N THR A 195 6.34 76.12 12.98
CA THR A 195 6.97 76.39 14.29
C THR A 195 7.98 77.54 14.20
N HIS A 196 8.81 77.57 13.15
CA HIS A 196 9.75 78.65 12.93
C HIS A 196 9.04 80.00 12.71
N CYS A 197 8.02 80.03 11.84
CA CYS A 197 7.22 81.22 11.58
C CYS A 197 6.52 81.74 12.86
N ALA A 198 5.95 80.84 13.67
CA ALA A 198 5.33 81.19 14.95
C ALA A 198 6.33 81.81 15.93
N SER A 199 7.56 81.28 16.01
CA SER A 199 8.62 81.85 16.84
C SER A 199 8.97 83.29 16.43
N GLN A 200 9.10 83.53 15.12
CA GLN A 200 9.35 84.87 14.59
C GLN A 200 8.20 85.83 14.89
N MET A 201 6.94 85.37 14.79
CA MET A 201 5.78 86.17 15.17
C MET A 201 5.80 86.52 16.66
N THR A 202 6.16 85.58 17.54
CA THR A 202 6.29 85.86 18.98
C THR A 202 7.30 86.97 19.25
N GLU A 203 8.46 86.97 18.58
CA GLU A 203 9.48 88.02 18.70
C GLU A 203 8.94 89.39 18.25
N ILE A 204 8.25 89.44 17.09
CA ILE A 204 7.66 90.68 16.56
C ILE A 204 6.57 91.22 17.50
N ILE A 205 5.68 90.37 18.00
CA ILE A 205 4.61 90.78 18.91
C ILE A 205 5.17 91.24 20.27
N SER A 206 6.23 90.59 20.75
CA SER A 206 6.97 91.04 21.94
C SER A 206 7.60 92.43 21.73
N LEU A 207 8.16 92.70 20.55
CA LEU A 207 8.68 94.03 20.19
C LEU A 207 7.56 95.08 20.16
N ILE A 208 6.40 94.77 19.55
CA ILE A 208 5.23 95.67 19.50
C ILE A 208 4.73 95.98 20.93
N GLY A 209 4.66 94.96 21.80
CA GLY A 209 4.33 95.16 23.21
C GLY A 209 5.33 96.09 23.92
N GLY A 210 6.62 95.97 23.61
CA GLY A 210 7.67 96.86 24.07
C GLY A 210 7.50 98.31 23.58
N ILE A 211 7.18 98.51 22.29
CA ILE A 211 6.90 99.83 21.69
C ILE A 211 5.66 100.46 22.33
N ALA A 212 4.59 99.69 22.53
CA ALA A 212 3.38 100.15 23.21
C ALA A 212 3.68 100.61 24.64
N PHE A 213 4.49 99.85 25.39
CA PHE A 213 4.92 100.25 26.74
C PHE A 213 5.75 101.54 26.72
N GLN A 214 6.74 101.65 25.83
CA GLN A 214 7.53 102.88 25.66
C GLN A 214 6.64 104.08 25.32
N THR A 215 5.68 103.90 24.40
CA THR A 215 4.72 104.94 24.00
C THR A 215 3.84 105.39 25.16
N ASN A 216 3.40 104.45 26.01
CA ASN A 216 2.64 104.74 27.23
C ASN A 216 3.45 105.58 28.24
N ILE A 217 4.75 105.31 28.39
CA ILE A 217 5.65 106.10 29.24
C ILE A 217 5.88 107.50 28.65
N LEU A 218 6.12 107.60 27.33
CA LEU A 218 6.26 108.88 26.62
C LEU A 218 5.00 109.75 26.77
N ALA A 219 3.83 109.15 26.59
CA ALA A 219 2.54 109.84 26.73
C ALA A 219 2.27 110.28 28.17
N LEU A 220 2.65 109.47 29.17
CA LEU A 220 2.59 109.87 30.57
C LEU A 220 3.49 111.09 30.86
N ASN A 221 4.74 111.05 30.39
CA ASN A 221 5.67 112.17 30.55
C ASN A 221 5.14 113.45 29.88
N ALA A 222 4.56 113.32 28.68
CA ALA A 222 3.93 114.44 27.97
C ALA A 222 2.70 114.99 28.71
N ALA A 223 1.86 114.14 29.30
CA ALA A 223 0.72 114.57 30.10
C ALA A 223 1.15 115.32 31.37
N VAL A 224 2.24 114.88 32.01
CA VAL A 224 2.84 115.57 33.17
C VAL A 224 3.37 116.95 32.78
N GLU A 225 4.12 117.05 31.67
CA GLU A 225 4.66 118.34 31.22
C GLU A 225 3.55 119.29 30.73
N ALA A 226 2.50 118.76 30.11
CA ALA A 226 1.31 119.53 29.75
C ALA A 226 0.56 120.07 30.97
N ALA A 227 0.44 119.28 32.06
CA ALA A 227 -0.10 119.76 33.32
C ALA A 227 0.76 120.86 33.94
N ARG A 228 2.09 120.77 33.78
CA ARG A 228 3.06 121.76 34.26
C ARG A 228 2.97 123.11 33.53
N ALA A 229 2.57 123.10 32.26
CA ALA A 229 2.34 124.30 31.44
C ALA A 229 1.01 125.03 31.71
N GLY A 230 0.17 124.52 32.63
CA GLY A 230 -1.08 125.15 33.04
C GLY A 230 -2.09 125.31 31.89
N ASP A 231 -2.66 126.51 31.74
CA ASP A 231 -3.72 126.78 30.75
C ASP A 231 -3.25 126.64 29.29
N HIS A 232 -1.96 126.86 29.01
CA HIS A 232 -1.38 126.70 27.68
C HIS A 232 -1.19 125.22 27.28
N GLY A 233 -1.19 124.30 28.25
CA GLY A 233 -0.97 122.87 28.03
C GLY A 233 -2.25 122.03 27.87
N LYS A 234 -3.44 122.62 28.03
CA LYS A 234 -4.73 121.88 28.02
C LYS A 234 -4.94 121.02 26.78
N GLY A 235 -4.64 121.55 25.59
CA GLY A 235 -4.75 120.79 24.33
C GLY A 235 -3.76 119.62 24.25
N PHE A 236 -2.52 119.83 24.69
CA PHE A 236 -1.49 118.78 24.72
C PHE A 236 -1.81 117.68 25.73
N SER A 237 -2.42 118.01 26.87
CA SER A 237 -2.84 117.03 27.89
C SER A 237 -3.89 116.06 27.34
N VAL A 238 -4.86 116.54 26.56
CA VAL A 238 -5.88 115.68 25.92
C VAL A 238 -5.24 114.74 24.90
N VAL A 239 -4.35 115.25 24.05
CA VAL A 239 -3.63 114.42 23.07
C VAL A 239 -2.76 113.37 23.78
N ALA A 240 -2.06 113.74 24.85
CA ALA A 240 -1.26 112.81 25.64
C ALA A 240 -2.11 111.71 26.29
N GLY A 241 -3.32 112.04 26.77
CA GLY A 241 -4.29 111.06 27.26
C GLY A 241 -4.76 110.08 26.19
N GLU A 242 -5.05 110.57 24.99
CA GLU A 242 -5.48 109.72 23.86
C GLU A 242 -4.35 108.80 23.37
N VAL A 243 -3.12 109.32 23.25
CA VAL A 243 -1.93 108.52 22.91
C VAL A 243 -1.68 107.44 23.97
N ARG A 244 -1.86 107.75 25.25
CA ARG A 244 -1.74 106.79 26.35
C ARG A 244 -2.80 105.68 26.25
N ASN A 245 -4.06 106.03 25.95
CA ASN A 245 -5.13 105.06 25.75
C ASN A 245 -4.84 104.15 24.54
N LEU A 246 -4.39 104.72 23.42
CA LEU A 246 -3.99 103.96 22.24
C LEU A 246 -2.83 103.00 22.52
N ALA A 247 -1.84 103.44 23.32
CA ALA A 247 -0.74 102.61 23.76
C ALA A 247 -1.20 101.43 24.64
N HIS A 248 -2.13 101.67 25.58
CA HIS A 248 -2.73 100.60 26.39
C HIS A 248 -3.49 99.58 25.53
N ARG A 249 -4.34 100.05 24.61
CA ARG A 249 -5.07 99.19 23.66
C ARG A 249 -4.13 98.37 22.78
N SER A 250 -3.02 98.96 22.34
CA SER A 250 -2.00 98.25 21.55
C SER A 250 -1.28 97.17 22.35
N ALA A 251 -0.97 97.43 23.62
CA ALA A 251 -0.36 96.44 24.51
C ALA A 251 -1.31 95.27 24.81
N GLU A 252 -2.60 95.56 25.02
CA GLU A 252 -3.63 94.53 25.24
C GLU A 252 -3.83 93.67 23.98
N ALA A 253 -3.91 94.29 22.80
CA ALA A 253 -3.98 93.57 21.52
C ALA A 253 -2.75 92.69 21.29
N ALA A 254 -1.54 93.20 21.56
CA ALA A 254 -0.30 92.42 21.45
C ALA A 254 -0.32 91.21 22.40
N LYS A 255 -0.80 91.36 23.63
CA LYS A 255 -0.95 90.25 24.59
C LYS A 255 -1.91 89.18 24.08
N SER A 256 -3.06 89.59 23.54
CA SER A 256 -4.05 88.67 22.98
C SER A 256 -3.52 87.91 21.76
N ILE A 257 -2.80 88.59 20.86
CA ILE A 257 -2.15 87.94 19.70
C ILE A 257 -1.09 86.95 20.17
N LYS A 258 -0.27 87.32 21.16
CA LYS A 258 0.73 86.41 21.73
C LYS A 258 0.10 85.13 22.28
N ALA A 259 -0.99 85.24 23.03
CA ALA A 259 -1.72 84.08 23.53
C ALA A 259 -2.24 83.16 22.40
N LEU A 260 -2.73 83.72 21.28
CA LEU A 260 -3.11 82.93 20.11
C LEU A 260 -1.92 82.22 19.45
N ILE A 261 -0.76 82.88 19.38
CA ILE A 261 0.47 82.27 18.85
C ILE A 261 0.92 81.12 19.74
N ASP A 262 0.89 81.29 21.07
CA ASP A 262 1.27 80.25 22.04
C ASP A 262 0.37 79.00 21.88
N VAL A 263 -0.95 79.18 21.75
CA VAL A 263 -1.89 78.07 21.46
C VAL A 263 -1.57 77.40 20.12
N THR A 264 -1.26 78.19 19.09
CA THR A 264 -0.89 77.65 17.76
C THR A 264 0.40 76.82 17.83
N HIS A 265 1.39 77.28 18.60
CA HIS A 265 2.64 76.57 18.82
C HIS A 265 2.40 75.21 19.49
N ASP A 266 1.57 75.15 20.52
CA ASP A 266 1.24 73.89 21.17
C ASP A 266 0.48 72.92 20.25
N ASN A 267 -0.45 73.42 19.43
CA ASN A 267 -1.15 72.60 18.43
C ASN A 267 -0.21 72.03 17.38
N VAL A 268 0.74 72.83 16.87
CA VAL A 268 1.74 72.38 15.88
C VAL A 268 2.69 71.35 16.49
N ARG A 269 3.11 71.55 17.75
CA ARG A 269 3.95 70.60 18.49
C ARG A 269 3.26 69.24 18.66
N GLN A 270 1.98 69.25 19.03
CA GLN A 270 1.18 68.02 19.12
C GLN A 270 1.02 67.36 17.75
N GLY A 271 0.73 68.14 16.70
CA GLY A 271 0.65 67.66 15.32
C GLY A 271 1.96 67.00 14.85
N ALA A 272 3.11 67.59 15.15
CA ALA A 272 4.42 67.03 14.81
C ALA A 272 4.66 65.66 15.48
N ALA A 273 4.26 65.51 16.75
CA ALA A 273 4.38 64.22 17.46
C ALA A 273 3.51 63.13 16.80
N ILE A 274 2.28 63.46 16.40
CA ILE A 274 1.38 62.52 15.70
C ILE A 274 1.95 62.12 14.34
N VAL A 275 2.56 63.06 13.61
CA VAL A 275 3.19 62.78 12.31
C VAL A 275 4.40 61.85 12.47
N GLN A 276 5.22 62.03 13.51
CA GLN A 276 6.33 61.10 13.78
C GLN A 276 5.85 59.69 14.10
N GLU A 277 4.77 59.57 14.88
CA GLU A 277 4.15 58.26 15.15
C GLU A 277 3.59 57.61 13.88
N ALA A 278 2.93 58.40 13.02
CA ALA A 278 2.44 57.92 11.73
C ALA A 278 3.59 57.48 10.80
N GLU A 279 4.71 58.23 10.77
CA GLU A 279 5.91 57.85 10.02
C GLU A 279 6.47 56.50 10.49
N LYS A 280 6.58 56.32 11.81
CA LYS A 280 7.03 55.05 12.41
C LYS A 280 6.11 53.88 12.03
N ASN A 281 4.80 54.08 12.10
CA ASN A 281 3.82 53.06 11.72
C ASN A 281 3.94 52.68 10.23
N MET A 282 4.22 53.64 9.34
CA MET A 282 4.48 53.34 7.92
C MET A 282 5.75 52.49 7.73
N GLN A 283 6.81 52.76 8.49
CA GLN A 283 8.04 51.95 8.44
C GLN A 283 7.80 50.52 8.95
N GLU A 284 7.01 50.35 10.01
CA GLU A 284 6.63 49.02 10.51
C GLU A 284 5.82 48.23 9.48
N ILE A 285 4.90 48.87 8.75
CA ILE A 285 4.16 48.23 7.64
C ILE A 285 5.10 47.77 6.53
N VAL A 286 6.07 48.61 6.12
CA VAL A 286 7.06 48.23 5.09
C VAL A 286 7.88 47.02 5.53
N SER A 287 8.32 47.00 6.79
CA SER A 287 9.07 45.87 7.36
C SER A 287 8.22 44.59 7.40
N GLY A 288 6.97 44.69 7.88
CA GLY A 288 6.04 43.56 7.95
C GLY A 288 5.70 42.99 6.57
N ALA A 289 5.48 43.84 5.57
CA ALA A 289 5.26 43.40 4.19
C ALA A 289 6.50 42.72 3.60
N GLY A 290 7.71 43.15 3.98
CA GLY A 290 8.96 42.47 3.63
C GLY A 290 9.05 41.05 4.20
N GLN A 291 8.68 40.87 5.47
CA GLN A 291 8.61 39.54 6.09
C GLN A 291 7.55 38.65 5.43
N LEU A 292 6.39 39.23 5.08
CA LEU A 292 5.34 38.52 4.37
C LEU A 292 5.82 38.03 2.99
N ASN A 293 6.57 38.85 2.25
CA ASN A 293 7.17 38.45 0.97
C ASN A 293 8.16 37.26 1.13
N LEU A 294 8.94 37.22 2.21
CA LEU A 294 9.81 36.07 2.50
C LEU A 294 8.99 34.79 2.73
N LEU A 295 7.94 34.86 3.55
CA LEU A 295 7.07 33.72 3.82
C LEU A 295 6.38 33.20 2.54
N VAL A 296 5.92 34.12 1.70
CA VAL A 296 5.28 33.81 0.41
C VAL A 296 6.27 33.11 -0.54
N ASN A 297 7.55 33.50 -0.53
CA ASN A 297 8.59 32.83 -1.30
C ASN A 297 8.86 31.39 -0.81
N ASP A 298 8.87 31.18 0.51
CA ASP A 298 9.01 29.85 1.11
C ASP A 298 7.81 28.95 0.77
N ILE A 299 6.59 29.49 0.81
CA ILE A 299 5.37 28.80 0.38
C ILE A 299 5.47 28.44 -1.11
N SER A 300 5.94 29.35 -1.97
CA SER A 300 6.11 29.09 -3.40
C SER A 300 7.10 27.95 -3.66
N THR A 301 8.21 27.94 -2.93
CA THR A 301 9.23 26.88 -3.01
C THR A 301 8.65 25.53 -2.58
N THR A 302 7.98 25.50 -1.43
CA THR A 302 7.32 24.29 -0.91
C THR A 302 6.23 23.79 -1.87
N THR A 303 5.46 24.70 -2.47
CA THR A 303 4.41 24.35 -3.44
C THR A 303 5.02 23.69 -4.68
N ARG A 304 6.16 24.19 -5.17
CA ARG A 304 6.88 23.58 -6.30
C ARG A 304 7.48 22.20 -5.96
N GLU A 305 7.88 21.99 -4.71
CA GLU A 305 8.30 20.66 -4.24
C GLU A 305 7.13 19.69 -4.15
N GLN A 306 5.96 20.16 -3.67
CA GLN A 306 4.72 19.38 -3.68
C GLN A 306 4.32 18.97 -5.09
N GLU A 307 4.36 19.87 -6.08
CA GLU A 307 4.08 19.53 -7.49
C GLU A 307 4.98 18.40 -7.99
N LYS A 308 6.28 18.44 -7.69
CA LYS A 308 7.22 17.36 -8.05
C LYS A 308 6.89 16.06 -7.33
N GLY A 309 6.59 16.12 -6.03
CA GLY A 309 6.21 14.95 -5.25
C GLY A 309 4.93 14.29 -5.78
N ILE A 310 3.93 15.09 -6.11
CA ILE A 310 2.68 14.62 -6.71
C ILE A 310 2.96 13.94 -8.06
N SER A 311 3.78 14.53 -8.92
CA SER A 311 4.15 13.91 -10.20
C SER A 311 4.82 12.54 -10.01
N GLN A 312 5.69 12.38 -9.01
CA GLN A 312 6.29 11.08 -8.67
C GLN A 312 5.25 10.08 -8.17
N ILE A 313 4.30 10.51 -7.34
CA ILE A 313 3.21 9.65 -6.86
C ILE A 313 2.33 9.21 -8.05
N THR A 314 2.01 10.10 -8.99
CA THR A 314 1.25 9.76 -10.19
C THR A 314 1.96 8.69 -11.04
N LEU A 315 3.28 8.81 -11.21
CA LEU A 315 4.07 7.78 -11.91
C LEU A 315 4.05 6.44 -11.18
N ALA A 316 4.19 6.45 -9.85
CA ALA A 316 4.11 5.24 -9.03
C ALA A 316 2.72 4.59 -9.11
N LEU A 317 1.66 5.39 -9.15
CA LEU A 317 0.28 4.91 -9.29
C LEU A 317 0.06 4.21 -10.63
N SER A 318 0.56 4.78 -11.73
CA SER A 318 0.51 4.14 -13.05
C SER A 318 1.25 2.79 -13.08
N HIS A 319 2.37 2.67 -12.37
CA HIS A 319 3.06 1.39 -12.22
C HIS A 319 2.26 0.36 -11.41
N LEU A 320 1.58 0.81 -10.35
CA LEU A 320 0.67 -0.04 -9.57
C LEU A 320 -0.52 -0.51 -10.41
N GLU A 321 -1.13 0.36 -11.21
CA GLU A 321 -2.20 -0.02 -12.14
C GLU A 321 -1.74 -1.10 -13.13
N SER A 322 -0.55 -0.95 -13.71
CA SER A 322 0.03 -1.96 -14.60
C SER A 322 0.23 -3.31 -13.89
N THR A 323 0.72 -3.28 -12.65
CA THR A 323 0.90 -4.49 -11.83
C THR A 323 -0.44 -5.13 -11.47
N THR A 324 -1.44 -4.33 -11.09
CA THR A 324 -2.81 -4.80 -10.82
C THR A 324 -3.42 -5.44 -12.06
N HIS A 325 -3.20 -4.88 -13.25
CA HIS A 325 -3.63 -5.50 -14.49
C HIS A 325 -2.92 -6.84 -14.76
N SER A 326 -1.61 -6.91 -14.52
CA SER A 326 -0.87 -8.17 -14.62
C SER A 326 -1.37 -9.24 -13.63
N HIS A 327 -1.83 -8.85 -12.43
CA HIS A 327 -2.44 -9.77 -11.48
C HIS A 327 -3.76 -10.35 -11.99
N LEU A 328 -4.59 -9.55 -12.68
CA LEU A 328 -5.82 -10.08 -13.31
C LEU A 328 -5.50 -11.17 -14.33
N LEU A 329 -4.53 -10.93 -15.22
CA LEU A 329 -4.09 -11.92 -16.20
C LEU A 329 -3.54 -13.18 -15.52
N MET A 330 -2.81 -13.02 -14.43
CA MET A 330 -2.26 -14.13 -13.65
C MET A 330 -3.36 -14.95 -12.96
N VAL A 331 -4.39 -14.30 -12.43
CA VAL A 331 -5.57 -14.96 -11.83
C VAL A 331 -6.31 -15.79 -12.87
N GLU A 332 -6.55 -15.24 -14.07
CA GLU A 332 -7.19 -15.96 -15.17
C GLU A 332 -6.37 -17.21 -15.59
N ALA A 333 -5.06 -17.03 -15.78
CA ALA A 333 -4.15 -18.13 -16.12
C ALA A 333 -4.09 -19.21 -15.03
N LEU A 334 -4.09 -18.80 -13.76
CA LEU A 334 -4.06 -19.71 -12.60
C LEU A 334 -5.36 -20.51 -12.48
N SER A 335 -6.51 -19.87 -12.71
CA SER A 335 -7.81 -20.55 -12.73
C SER A 335 -7.84 -21.60 -13.83
N ALA A 336 -7.45 -21.23 -15.06
CA ALA A 336 -7.40 -22.16 -16.19
C ALA A 336 -6.44 -23.34 -15.93
N SER A 337 -5.28 -23.08 -15.33
CA SER A 337 -4.31 -24.13 -14.98
C SER A 337 -4.85 -25.09 -13.92
N SER A 338 -5.61 -24.57 -12.95
CA SER A 338 -6.26 -25.38 -11.90
C SER A 338 -7.32 -26.30 -12.49
N ASP A 339 -8.12 -25.82 -13.45
CA ASP A 339 -9.13 -26.60 -14.15
C ASP A 339 -8.51 -27.73 -14.99
N VAL A 340 -7.41 -27.44 -15.69
CA VAL A 340 -6.67 -28.45 -16.46
C VAL A 340 -6.08 -29.52 -15.54
N LEU A 341 -5.48 -29.12 -14.41
CA LEU A 341 -4.93 -30.06 -13.44
C LEU A 341 -6.01 -30.95 -12.85
N LYS A 342 -7.17 -30.36 -12.48
CA LYS A 342 -8.34 -31.09 -12.01
C LYS A 342 -8.79 -32.14 -13.02
N ALA A 343 -8.88 -31.78 -14.30
CA ALA A 343 -9.25 -32.72 -15.37
C ALA A 343 -8.25 -33.88 -15.50
N GLN A 344 -6.94 -33.61 -15.45
CA GLN A 344 -5.90 -34.65 -15.50
C GLN A 344 -5.97 -35.60 -14.30
N VAL A 345 -6.24 -35.08 -13.11
CA VAL A 345 -6.40 -35.89 -11.89
C VAL A 345 -7.63 -36.80 -12.00
N ILE A 346 -8.76 -36.29 -12.49
CA ILE A 346 -9.97 -37.10 -12.74
C ILE A 346 -9.68 -38.22 -13.75
N GLU A 347 -8.92 -37.92 -14.81
CA GLU A 347 -8.53 -38.92 -15.81
C GLU A 347 -7.63 -40.02 -15.19
N LEU A 348 -6.66 -39.65 -14.35
CA LEU A 348 -5.79 -40.59 -13.64
C LEU A 348 -6.58 -41.49 -12.68
N GLN A 349 -7.48 -40.90 -11.88
CA GLN A 349 -8.37 -41.65 -11.00
C GLN A 349 -9.20 -42.67 -11.79
N THR A 350 -9.85 -42.24 -12.88
CA THR A 350 -10.63 -43.12 -13.76
C THR A 350 -9.81 -44.26 -14.36
N LYS A 351 -8.55 -44.02 -14.72
CA LYS A 351 -7.65 -45.08 -15.23
C LYS A 351 -7.25 -46.07 -14.13
N THR A 352 -6.99 -45.58 -12.92
CA THR A 352 -6.59 -46.42 -11.79
C THR A 352 -7.76 -47.18 -11.17
N ASP A 353 -8.99 -46.69 -11.27
CA ASP A 353 -10.22 -47.34 -10.77
C ASP A 353 -10.50 -48.71 -11.41
N LYS A 354 -9.97 -48.93 -12.62
CA LYS A 354 -10.03 -50.25 -13.29
C LYS A 354 -9.26 -51.33 -12.53
N PHE A 355 -8.32 -50.96 -11.65
CA PHE A 355 -7.53 -51.88 -10.85
C PHE A 355 -8.16 -52.09 -9.46
N ARG A 356 -8.50 -53.32 -9.12
CA ARG A 356 -9.00 -53.72 -7.81
C ARG A 356 -7.81 -54.06 -6.92
N LEU A 357 -7.55 -53.20 -5.96
CA LEU A 357 -6.60 -53.47 -4.88
C LEU A 357 -7.31 -54.33 -3.84
N GLY A 358 -6.58 -55.26 -3.21
CA GLY A 358 -7.13 -55.96 -2.06
C GLY A 358 -7.39 -54.96 -0.96
N GLN A 359 -8.62 -54.95 -0.43
CA GLN A 359 -8.89 -54.22 0.81
C GLN A 359 -8.01 -54.84 1.89
N GLU A 360 -7.00 -54.11 2.34
CA GLU A 360 -6.64 -54.21 3.75
C GLU A 360 -7.89 -53.82 4.52
N ASP A 361 -8.37 -54.74 5.36
CA ASP A 361 -9.49 -54.54 6.25
C ASP A 361 -9.37 -53.19 6.95
N ASP A 362 -10.39 -52.38 6.74
CA ASP A 362 -10.63 -51.08 7.34
C ASP A 362 -11.04 -51.28 8.82
N SER A 363 -10.16 -51.94 9.61
CA SER A 363 -10.42 -52.35 11.00
C SER A 363 -9.57 -51.61 12.04
N VAL A 364 -8.80 -50.58 11.66
CA VAL A 364 -8.01 -49.80 12.63
C VAL A 364 -8.12 -48.30 12.35
N LEU A 365 -9.26 -47.69 12.68
CA LEU A 365 -9.36 -46.26 13.02
C LEU A 365 -10.73 -45.89 13.63
N LEU A 366 -11.12 -46.60 14.70
CA LEU A 366 -11.95 -46.01 15.75
C LEU A 366 -11.07 -45.73 16.98
N LEU A 367 -10.09 -44.83 16.84
CA LEU A 367 -9.59 -44.09 17.99
C LEU A 367 -10.08 -42.65 17.91
N SER A 368 -10.83 -42.30 18.96
CA SER A 368 -11.44 -41.04 19.33
C SER A 368 -10.69 -39.77 18.87
N PRO A 369 -11.41 -38.69 18.53
CA PRO A 369 -10.77 -37.42 18.20
C PRO A 369 -10.07 -36.82 19.43
N PRO A 370 -8.90 -36.18 19.27
CA PRO A 370 -8.29 -35.43 20.36
C PRO A 370 -9.11 -34.16 20.63
N HIS A 371 -9.22 -33.85 21.91
CA HIS A 371 -9.85 -32.66 22.47
C HIS A 371 -9.26 -31.39 21.82
N VAL A 372 -10.05 -30.69 20.99
CA VAL A 372 -9.71 -29.32 20.58
C VAL A 372 -9.94 -28.43 21.80
N SER A 373 -8.84 -28.05 22.47
CA SER A 373 -8.85 -26.93 23.41
C SER A 373 -9.24 -25.67 22.64
N SER A 374 -10.39 -25.12 22.98
CA SER A 374 -10.79 -23.79 22.58
C SER A 374 -9.79 -22.78 23.15
N LEU A 375 -8.91 -22.25 22.30
CA LEU A 375 -8.27 -20.97 22.56
C LEU A 375 -9.37 -19.90 22.52
N ALA A 376 -9.98 -19.66 23.69
CA ALA A 376 -10.73 -18.45 23.95
C ALA A 376 -9.75 -17.28 23.88
N VAL A 377 -9.80 -16.55 22.77
CA VAL A 377 -9.20 -15.22 22.62
C VAL A 377 -9.83 -14.32 23.68
N ALA A 378 -9.08 -14.09 24.75
CA ALA A 378 -9.37 -13.06 25.73
C ALA A 378 -9.18 -11.68 25.07
N SER A 379 -10.26 -11.15 24.49
CA SER A 379 -10.38 -9.73 24.21
C SER A 379 -10.44 -8.97 25.53
N LYS A 380 -9.27 -8.53 26.02
CA LYS A 380 -9.18 -7.48 27.04
C LYS A 380 -9.77 -6.20 26.46
N ARG A 381 -11.02 -5.91 26.81
CA ARG A 381 -11.58 -4.56 26.74
C ARG A 381 -11.66 -4.01 28.17
N GLY A 382 -10.67 -3.19 28.52
CA GLY A 382 -10.72 -2.22 29.64
C GLY A 382 -9.96 -0.98 29.13
N LYS A 383 -10.69 0.07 28.72
CA LYS A 383 -11.07 1.26 29.51
C LYS A 383 -9.87 2.14 29.89
N ALA A 384 -9.78 3.31 29.26
CA ALA A 384 -9.88 4.65 29.89
C ALA A 384 -9.15 5.70 29.02
N ASP A 385 -9.92 6.57 28.37
CA ASP A 385 -9.89 8.05 28.48
C ASP A 385 -10.61 8.73 27.31
#